data_AF-A0A2V8JVB1-F1
#
_entry.id   AF-A0A2V8JVB1-F1
#
_cell.length_a   1.000
_cell.length_b   1.000
_cell.length_c   1.000
_cell.angle_alpha   90.00
_cell.angle_beta   90.00
_cell.angle_gamma   90.00
#
_symmetry.space_group_name_H-M   'P 1'
#
loop_
_entity.id
_entity.type
_entity.pdbx_description
1 polymer ?
#
loop_
_entity_poly.entity_id
_entity_poly.type
_entity_poly.pdbx_seq_one_letter_code
_entity_poly.pdbx_strand_id
1 'polypeptide(L)'
;MPGFRTLSVGSVILLAILAAVIRIFGSGGSDCEDLDCRSFFSPGIIQSPHERPFFFRDNTFYEPFTLFRPFPPAKDPPVQAVNLEEWAAYFGPAVPKAELSNLIYKVPAEDVANTASPLFQKYANKDRVTKALEYLLLAKRVEPIATRSADQGWQGNVSAKPLDMTLVQELIDSAEKKIPQSDKFLAERYRLQVMRLLYYSSRYADAQNYFEQFKNSFGGEGSPKYRFMDLAAGAYSRSSERRIIFSPWSSTNSCR
;
A
#
# COMPACT_ATOMS: atom_id res chain seq x y z
N MET A 1 8.76 17.06 -75.85
CA MET A 1 9.37 15.73 -75.61
C MET A 1 9.97 15.73 -74.20
N PRO A 2 9.95 14.58 -73.51
CA PRO A 2 9.36 14.33 -72.17
C PRO A 2 10.32 14.71 -71.03
N GLY A 3 9.95 14.78 -69.75
CA GLY A 3 8.71 14.50 -69.04
C GLY A 3 9.06 14.41 -67.54
N PHE A 4 8.13 14.74 -66.65
CA PHE A 4 8.09 14.24 -65.27
C PHE A 4 6.66 14.41 -64.77
N ARG A 5 5.81 13.43 -65.11
CA ARG A 5 4.54 13.18 -64.44
C ARG A 5 4.65 11.78 -63.86
N THR A 6 4.99 11.68 -62.58
CA THR A 6 4.65 10.56 -61.69
C THR A 6 5.13 10.90 -60.28
N LEU A 7 4.36 11.68 -59.55
CA LEU A 7 4.37 11.70 -58.08
C LEU A 7 2.99 12.20 -57.63
N SER A 8 1.95 11.56 -58.16
CA SER A 8 0.57 11.77 -57.75
C SER A 8 0.05 10.47 -57.15
N VAL A 9 -0.61 10.59 -55.99
CA VAL A 9 -1.35 9.57 -55.24
C VAL A 9 -0.58 8.85 -54.12
N GLY A 10 0.70 8.49 -54.27
CA GLY A 10 1.43 7.75 -53.21
C GLY A 10 1.72 8.52 -51.91
N SER A 11 2.15 9.78 -52.01
CA SER A 11 2.59 10.56 -50.85
C SER A 11 1.44 11.18 -50.04
N VAL A 12 0.27 11.36 -50.65
CA VAL A 12 -0.90 11.94 -49.95
C VAL A 12 -1.57 10.89 -49.05
N ILE A 13 -1.54 9.61 -49.45
CA ILE A 13 -2.10 8.52 -48.63
C ILE A 13 -1.19 8.23 -47.42
N LEU A 14 0.13 8.32 -47.58
CA LEU A 14 1.06 8.10 -46.46
C LEU A 14 0.99 9.22 -45.40
N LEU A 15 0.75 10.47 -45.80
CA LEU A 15 0.53 11.60 -44.88
C LEU A 15 -0.84 11.55 -44.19
N ALA A 16 -1.88 11.05 -44.87
CA ALA A 16 -3.20 10.85 -44.25
C ALA A 16 -3.18 9.70 -43.22
N ILE A 17 -2.38 8.66 -43.45
CA ILE A 17 -2.21 7.55 -42.49
C ILE A 17 -1.28 7.97 -41.33
N LEU A 18 -0.24 8.78 -41.56
CA LEU A 18 0.59 9.31 -40.47
C LEU A 18 -0.16 10.34 -39.58
N ALA A 19 -1.08 11.11 -40.16
CA ALA A 19 -1.94 12.03 -39.41
C ALA A 19 -3.05 11.30 -38.62
N ALA A 20 -3.43 10.08 -39.02
CA ALA A 20 -4.40 9.26 -38.30
C ALA A 20 -3.79 8.42 -37.16
N VAL A 21 -2.45 8.29 -37.11
CA VAL A 21 -1.74 7.52 -36.06
C VAL A 21 -1.22 8.41 -34.92
N ILE A 22 -1.37 9.73 -35.01
CA ILE A 22 -0.96 10.66 -33.95
C ILE A 22 -2.17 11.46 -33.47
N ARG A 23 -2.71 10.99 -32.33
CA ARG A 23 -3.60 11.68 -31.36
C ARG A 23 -5.10 11.70 -31.66
N ILE A 24 -5.72 10.54 -31.51
CA ILE A 24 -6.84 10.44 -30.54
C ILE A 24 -6.21 10.14 -29.18
N PHE A 25 -5.51 11.14 -28.62
CA PHE A 25 -5.53 11.31 -27.18
C PHE A 25 -6.79 12.12 -26.97
N GLY A 26 -7.83 11.49 -26.42
CA GLY A 26 -8.95 12.24 -25.86
C GLY A 26 -8.37 13.35 -24.98
N SER A 27 -8.88 14.55 -25.17
CA SER A 27 -8.44 15.75 -24.47
C SER A 27 -8.42 15.54 -22.95
N GLY A 28 -7.23 15.31 -22.40
CA GLY A 28 -6.80 15.76 -21.09
C GLY A 28 -5.63 16.70 -21.36
N GLY A 29 -5.88 18.00 -21.22
CA GLY A 29 -4.93 19.05 -21.53
C GLY A 29 -3.69 18.98 -20.65
N SER A 30 -2.66 19.72 -21.06
CA SER A 30 -1.40 19.95 -20.35
C SER A 30 -1.56 20.81 -19.09
N ASP A 31 -2.67 20.66 -18.37
CA ASP A 31 -2.84 21.22 -17.05
C ASP A 31 -2.43 20.13 -16.06
N CYS A 32 -1.63 20.52 -15.08
CA CYS A 32 -1.14 19.63 -14.03
C CYS A 32 -2.33 19.17 -13.16
N GLU A 33 -3.10 18.20 -13.64
CA GLU A 33 -4.32 17.71 -12.98
C GLU A 33 -4.09 16.43 -12.16
N ASP A 34 -2.95 15.76 -12.31
CA ASP A 34 -2.64 14.54 -11.57
C ASP A 34 -1.42 14.72 -10.67
N LEU A 35 -1.62 14.45 -9.38
CA LEU A 35 -0.72 14.13 -8.23
C LEU A 35 0.70 14.73 -8.12
N ASP A 36 1.36 15.12 -9.20
CA ASP A 36 2.63 15.86 -9.24
C ASP A 36 2.54 17.23 -8.52
N CYS A 37 1.34 17.77 -8.34
CA CYS A 37 1.08 18.99 -7.58
C CYS A 37 0.54 18.76 -6.15
N ARG A 38 0.44 17.52 -5.67
CA ARG A 38 -0.15 17.21 -4.35
C ARG A 38 0.79 16.47 -3.39
N SER A 39 2.11 16.68 -3.50
CA SER A 39 2.93 16.52 -2.30
C SER A 39 2.62 17.71 -1.39
N PHE A 40 1.97 17.48 -0.25
CA PHE A 40 1.71 18.54 0.75
C PHE A 40 3.00 19.13 1.35
N PHE A 41 4.16 18.51 1.07
CA PHE A 41 5.46 18.91 1.58
C PHE A 41 6.47 19.01 0.43
N SER A 42 7.12 20.18 0.29
CA SER A 42 8.25 20.33 -0.61
C SER A 42 9.43 19.46 -0.13
N PRO A 43 10.13 18.72 -1.02
CA PRO A 43 11.26 17.86 -0.66
C PRO A 43 12.38 18.59 0.09
N GLY A 44 12.51 19.92 -0.11
CA GLY A 44 13.52 20.75 0.56
C GLY A 44 13.14 21.21 1.97
N ILE A 45 11.89 21.03 2.39
CA ILE A 45 11.41 21.43 3.74
C ILE A 45 11.73 20.33 4.76
N ILE A 46 11.82 19.08 4.32
CA ILE A 46 12.07 17.94 5.21
C ILE A 46 13.57 17.69 5.30
N GLN A 47 14.20 18.33 6.29
CA GLN A 47 15.61 18.15 6.63
C GLN A 47 15.84 16.99 7.62
N SER A 48 14.76 16.41 8.16
CA SER A 48 14.80 15.35 9.17
C SER A 48 14.64 13.95 8.53
N PRO A 49 15.63 13.05 8.69
CA PRO A 49 15.51 11.66 8.24
C PRO A 49 14.35 10.89 8.88
N HIS A 50 13.81 11.36 10.00
CA HIS A 50 12.73 10.70 10.75
C HIS A 50 11.33 10.95 10.17
N GLU A 51 11.16 11.93 9.28
CA GLU A 51 9.86 12.28 8.67
C GLU A 51 9.63 11.57 7.32
N ARG A 52 10.62 10.80 6.86
CA ARG A 52 10.60 10.07 5.58
C ARG A 52 9.39 9.14 5.39
N PRO A 53 8.81 8.52 6.43
CA PRO A 53 7.71 7.57 6.23
C PRO A 53 6.32 8.18 6.03
N PHE A 54 6.16 9.51 6.20
CA PHE A 54 4.94 10.23 5.76
C PHE A 54 4.82 10.32 4.24
N PHE A 55 5.86 9.90 3.51
CA PHE A 55 5.84 9.74 2.06
C PHE A 55 5.58 8.27 1.68
N PHE A 56 4.46 7.69 2.11
CA PHE A 56 4.06 6.33 1.73
C PHE A 56 4.24 6.13 0.21
N ARG A 57 5.27 5.38 -0.21
CA ARG A 57 5.63 5.16 -1.62
C ARG A 57 5.64 3.66 -1.87
N ASP A 58 4.64 3.16 -2.60
CA ASP A 58 4.70 1.81 -3.19
C ASP A 58 5.52 1.80 -4.50
N ASN A 59 5.70 2.97 -5.11
CA ASN A 59 6.80 3.32 -6.01
C ASN A 59 6.98 4.83 -5.91
N THR A 60 8.21 5.29 -5.89
CA THR A 60 8.57 6.71 -5.86
C THR A 60 8.02 7.37 -7.13
N PHE A 61 6.88 8.06 -7.07
CA PHE A 61 6.29 8.85 -8.18
C PHE A 61 7.16 10.05 -8.66
N TYR A 62 8.47 9.94 -8.56
CA TYR A 62 9.42 10.69 -9.36
C TYR A 62 10.54 9.73 -9.78
N GLU A 63 10.29 8.85 -10.76
CA GLU A 63 11.28 8.85 -11.83
C GLU A 63 11.06 10.19 -12.52
N PRO A 64 12.03 11.13 -12.50
CA PRO A 64 11.90 12.23 -13.40
C PRO A 64 11.87 11.59 -14.78
N PHE A 65 10.74 11.70 -15.48
CA PHE A 65 10.73 11.56 -16.93
C PHE A 65 11.48 12.77 -17.51
N THR A 66 12.76 12.90 -17.17
CA THR A 66 13.67 13.85 -17.78
C THR A 66 14.23 13.14 -18.98
N LEU A 67 13.64 13.43 -20.14
CA LEU A 67 14.28 13.18 -21.45
C LEU A 67 15.72 13.73 -21.53
N PHE A 68 16.18 14.54 -20.55
CA PHE A 68 17.46 15.25 -20.58
C PHE A 68 18.24 15.33 -19.24
N ARG A 69 18.04 14.44 -18.25
CA ARG A 69 18.93 14.42 -17.06
C ARG A 69 19.01 13.07 -16.37
N PRO A 70 20.21 12.53 -16.06
CA PRO A 70 20.34 11.40 -15.16
C PRO A 70 20.31 11.93 -13.72
N PHE A 71 19.12 12.07 -13.13
CA PHE A 71 19.06 12.09 -11.68
C PHE A 71 19.36 10.67 -11.19
N PRO A 72 20.20 10.48 -10.15
CA PRO A 72 20.44 9.15 -9.62
C PRO A 72 19.09 8.59 -9.15
N PRO A 73 18.77 7.32 -9.47
CA PRO A 73 17.54 6.70 -9.00
C PRO A 73 17.47 6.84 -7.48
N ALA A 74 16.27 7.15 -6.97
CA ALA A 74 16.04 7.22 -5.54
C ALA A 74 16.62 5.95 -4.87
N LYS A 75 17.57 6.12 -3.96
CA LYS A 75 18.35 5.03 -3.33
C LYS A 75 17.59 4.28 -2.23
N ASP A 76 16.31 4.58 -2.03
CA ASP A 76 15.56 4.06 -0.89
C ASP A 76 14.95 2.68 -1.24
N PRO A 77 15.07 1.68 -0.35
CA PRO A 77 14.60 0.33 -0.62
C PRO A 77 13.07 0.25 -0.61
N PRO A 78 12.45 -0.66 -1.40
CA PRO A 78 11.00 -0.86 -1.40
C PRO A 78 10.50 -1.36 -0.03
N VAL A 79 9.21 -1.13 0.29
CA VAL A 79 8.60 -1.52 1.57
C VAL A 79 8.79 -3.01 1.89
N GLN A 80 8.77 -3.87 0.86
CA GLN A 80 9.04 -5.29 1.02
C GLN A 80 10.49 -5.56 1.46
N ALA A 81 11.46 -4.81 0.94
CA ALA A 81 12.85 -4.93 1.35
C ALA A 81 13.02 -4.47 2.80
N VAL A 82 12.42 -3.35 3.21
CA VAL A 82 12.45 -2.90 4.62
C VAL A 82 11.85 -3.95 5.55
N ASN A 83 10.65 -4.45 5.27
CA ASN A 83 10.04 -5.49 6.10
C ASN A 83 10.89 -6.78 6.12
N LEU A 84 11.52 -7.15 5.00
CA LEU A 84 12.42 -8.30 4.95
C LEU A 84 13.66 -8.11 5.82
N GLU A 85 14.25 -6.91 5.86
CA GLU A 85 15.37 -6.61 6.78
C GLU A 85 14.95 -6.76 8.24
N GLU A 86 13.76 -6.26 8.60
CA GLU A 86 13.26 -6.38 9.97
C GLU A 86 13.03 -7.84 10.38
N TRP A 87 12.47 -8.65 9.48
CA TRP A 87 12.31 -10.09 9.69
C TRP A 87 13.65 -10.83 9.76
N ALA A 88 14.61 -10.46 8.91
CA ALA A 88 15.95 -11.02 8.94
C ALA A 88 16.66 -10.66 10.26
N ALA A 89 16.50 -9.42 10.75
CA ALA A 89 17.03 -9.01 12.05
C ALA A 89 16.36 -9.78 13.22
N TYR A 90 15.06 -10.04 13.12
CA TYR A 90 14.31 -10.77 14.15
C TYR A 90 14.75 -12.24 14.33
N PHE A 91 15.11 -12.91 13.24
CA PHE A 91 15.65 -14.27 13.27
C PHE A 91 17.19 -14.32 13.27
N GLY A 92 17.86 -13.21 13.00
CA GLY A 92 19.30 -13.15 12.86
C GLY A 92 19.83 -14.04 11.71
N PRO A 93 21.12 -14.39 11.72
CA PRO A 93 21.76 -15.09 10.60
C PRO A 93 21.35 -16.56 10.48
N ALA A 94 20.57 -17.10 11.42
CA ALA A 94 20.18 -18.50 11.45
C ALA A 94 19.19 -18.88 10.33
N VAL A 95 18.54 -17.88 9.70
CA VAL A 95 17.54 -18.08 8.66
C VAL A 95 17.98 -17.32 7.42
N PRO A 96 18.27 -18.02 6.29
CA PRO A 96 18.67 -17.35 5.06
C PRO A 96 17.60 -16.36 4.59
N LYS A 97 18.02 -15.12 4.33
CA LYS A 97 17.11 -14.03 3.95
C LYS A 97 16.30 -14.32 2.67
N ALA A 98 16.87 -15.04 1.71
CA ALA A 98 16.17 -15.46 0.50
C ALA A 98 15.00 -16.41 0.81
N GLU A 99 15.22 -17.39 1.69
CA GLU A 99 14.19 -18.33 2.13
C GLU A 99 13.11 -17.63 2.96
N LEU A 100 13.52 -16.69 3.82
CA LEU A 100 12.60 -15.86 4.59
C LEU A 100 11.73 -14.98 3.67
N SER A 101 12.31 -14.40 2.61
CA SER A 101 11.56 -13.67 1.60
C SER A 101 10.56 -14.56 0.87
N ASN A 102 10.94 -15.79 0.53
CA ASN A 102 10.06 -16.75 -0.12
C ASN A 102 8.86 -17.08 0.78
N LEU A 103 9.11 -17.41 2.05
CA LEU A 103 8.07 -17.71 3.03
C LEU A 103 7.09 -16.54 3.24
N ILE A 104 7.60 -15.32 3.37
CA ILE A 104 6.78 -14.14 3.63
C ILE A 104 5.91 -13.79 2.42
N TYR A 105 6.48 -13.75 1.21
CA TYR A 105 5.84 -13.12 0.05
C TYR A 105 5.30 -14.06 -1.02
N LYS A 106 5.81 -15.30 -1.10
CA LYS A 106 5.51 -16.21 -2.22
C LYS A 106 4.73 -17.45 -1.80
N VAL A 107 5.01 -17.98 -0.61
CA VAL A 107 4.34 -19.19 -0.10
C VAL A 107 2.88 -18.86 0.27
N PRO A 108 1.89 -19.62 -0.22
CA PRO A 108 0.49 -19.43 0.15
C PRO A 108 0.22 -19.93 1.59
N ALA A 109 -0.91 -19.56 2.19
CA ALA A 109 -1.17 -19.78 3.62
C ALA A 109 -1.15 -21.27 4.00
N GLU A 110 -1.73 -22.10 3.16
CA GLU A 110 -1.83 -23.56 3.27
C GLU A 110 -0.46 -24.26 3.30
N ASP A 111 0.55 -23.67 2.64
CA ASP A 111 1.88 -24.26 2.51
C ASP A 111 2.91 -23.70 3.50
N VAL A 112 2.52 -22.72 4.33
CA VAL A 112 3.43 -22.09 5.31
C VAL A 112 4.04 -23.12 6.24
N ALA A 113 3.24 -24.03 6.81
CA ALA A 113 3.73 -25.00 7.78
C ALA A 113 4.77 -25.95 7.15
N ASN A 114 4.48 -26.47 5.96
CA ASN A 114 5.35 -27.38 5.23
C ASN A 114 6.66 -26.69 4.81
N THR A 115 6.57 -25.46 4.32
CA THR A 115 7.74 -24.68 3.87
C THR A 115 8.60 -24.21 5.04
N ALA A 116 7.99 -23.85 6.17
CA ALA A 116 8.70 -23.36 7.35
C ALA A 116 9.45 -24.47 8.11
N SER A 117 8.94 -25.70 8.11
CA SER A 117 9.51 -26.82 8.88
C SER A 117 11.01 -27.03 8.65
N PRO A 118 11.50 -27.22 7.40
CA PRO A 118 12.94 -27.38 7.16
C PRO A 118 13.73 -26.09 7.44
N LEU A 119 13.14 -24.92 7.18
CA LEU A 119 13.79 -23.62 7.34
C LEU A 119 14.15 -23.34 8.81
N PHE A 120 13.26 -23.68 9.73
CA PHE A 120 13.44 -23.41 11.17
C PHE A 120 13.86 -24.63 11.98
N GLN A 121 14.17 -25.78 11.35
CA GLN A 121 14.52 -27.03 12.03
C GLN A 121 15.68 -26.84 13.02
N LYS A 122 16.69 -26.06 12.64
CA LYS A 122 17.88 -25.78 13.47
C LYS A 122 17.77 -24.50 14.31
N TYR A 123 16.66 -23.76 14.18
CA TYR A 123 16.48 -22.53 14.95
C TYR A 123 16.26 -22.86 16.43
N ALA A 124 17.06 -22.25 17.31
CA ALA A 124 17.12 -22.63 18.72
C ALA A 124 15.83 -22.29 19.48
N ASN A 125 15.26 -21.10 19.25
CA ASN A 125 14.05 -20.66 19.95
C ASN A 125 12.78 -21.10 19.21
N LYS A 126 12.26 -22.29 19.55
CA LYS A 126 11.06 -22.87 18.93
C LYS A 126 9.78 -22.07 19.22
N ASP A 127 9.64 -21.50 20.42
CA ASP A 127 8.50 -20.65 20.77
C ASP A 127 8.41 -19.42 19.86
N ARG A 128 9.55 -18.74 19.61
CA ARG A 128 9.64 -17.62 18.67
C ARG A 128 9.18 -18.01 17.27
N VAL A 129 9.63 -19.17 16.78
CA VAL A 129 9.26 -19.67 15.45
C VAL A 129 7.76 -19.93 15.40
N THR A 130 7.21 -20.64 16.37
CA THR A 130 5.76 -20.93 16.44
C THR A 130 4.95 -19.63 16.39
N LYS A 131 5.24 -18.66 17.28
CA LYS A 131 4.52 -17.37 17.33
C LYS A 131 4.66 -16.56 16.04
N ALA A 132 5.83 -16.62 15.39
CA ALA A 132 6.04 -15.96 14.11
C ALA A 132 5.25 -16.62 12.97
N LEU A 133 5.18 -17.95 12.93
CA LEU A 133 4.39 -18.68 11.93
C LEU A 133 2.90 -18.44 12.14
N GLU A 134 2.42 -18.41 13.38
CA GLU A 134 1.05 -18.00 13.70
C GLU A 134 0.73 -16.59 13.19
N TYR A 135 1.67 -15.65 13.36
CA TYR A 135 1.53 -14.30 12.81
C TYR A 135 1.46 -14.33 11.28
N LEU A 136 2.37 -15.05 10.62
CA LEU A 136 2.43 -15.10 9.16
C LEU A 136 1.15 -15.73 8.57
N LEU A 137 0.63 -16.78 9.19
CA LEU A 137 -0.66 -17.37 8.82
C LEU A 137 -1.79 -16.36 8.95
N LEU A 138 -1.87 -15.63 10.07
CA LEU A 138 -2.86 -14.58 10.26
C LEU A 138 -2.73 -13.48 9.20
N ALA A 139 -1.52 -12.96 8.98
CA ALA A 139 -1.25 -11.90 8.01
C ALA A 139 -1.63 -12.32 6.58
N LYS A 140 -1.37 -13.57 6.21
CA LYS A 140 -1.79 -14.12 4.90
C LYS A 140 -3.31 -14.26 4.78
N ARG A 141 -4.03 -14.54 5.87
CA ARG A 141 -5.51 -14.51 5.88
C ARG A 141 -6.08 -13.10 5.80
N VAL A 142 -5.36 -12.10 6.31
CA VAL A 142 -5.74 -10.67 6.19
C VAL A 142 -5.52 -10.15 4.77
N GLU A 143 -4.52 -10.66 4.05
CA GLU A 143 -4.11 -10.12 2.75
C GLU A 143 -5.24 -10.02 1.72
N PRO A 144 -6.06 -11.06 1.47
CA PRO A 144 -7.17 -10.97 0.51
C PRO A 144 -8.21 -9.90 0.88
N ILE A 145 -8.37 -9.57 2.16
CA ILE A 145 -9.28 -8.52 2.62
C ILE A 145 -8.70 -7.13 2.31
N ALA A 146 -7.38 -6.99 2.50
CA ALA A 146 -6.66 -5.74 2.29
C ALA A 146 -6.36 -5.44 0.81
N THR A 147 -6.29 -6.46 -0.05
CA THR A 147 -6.01 -6.31 -1.48
C THR A 147 -7.23 -6.52 -2.38
N ARG A 148 -8.44 -6.67 -1.81
CA ARG A 148 -9.66 -7.03 -2.56
C ARG A 148 -10.07 -6.10 -3.71
N SER A 149 -9.48 -4.90 -3.77
CA SER A 149 -9.73 -3.89 -4.80
C SER A 149 -8.48 -3.57 -5.62
N ALA A 150 -7.38 -4.29 -5.42
CA ALA A 150 -6.11 -4.02 -6.12
C ALA A 150 -6.18 -4.34 -7.62
N ASP A 151 -7.07 -5.25 -8.02
CA ASP A 151 -7.30 -5.69 -9.40
C ASP A 151 -8.38 -4.88 -10.13
N GLN A 152 -9.07 -3.95 -9.46
CA GLN A 152 -10.22 -3.24 -10.02
C GLN A 152 -9.84 -2.06 -10.94
N GLY A 153 -8.56 -1.70 -11.01
CA GLY A 153 -8.06 -0.61 -11.87
C GLY A 153 -8.71 0.75 -11.57
N TRP A 154 -8.53 1.70 -12.49
CA TRP A 154 -9.10 3.06 -12.36
C TRP A 154 -10.60 3.15 -12.68
N GLN A 155 -11.22 2.05 -13.11
CA GLN A 155 -12.61 2.03 -13.51
C GLN A 155 -13.50 1.87 -12.27
N GLY A 156 -13.95 3.00 -11.72
CA GLY A 156 -14.71 3.12 -10.46
C GLY A 156 -16.10 2.46 -10.43
N ASN A 157 -16.37 1.51 -11.32
CA ASN A 157 -17.69 0.94 -11.57
C ASN A 157 -17.78 -0.52 -11.09
N VAL A 158 -16.67 -1.12 -10.67
CA VAL A 158 -16.67 -2.50 -10.16
C VAL A 158 -16.96 -2.46 -8.67
N SER A 159 -18.17 -2.84 -8.27
CA SER A 159 -18.50 -3.06 -6.87
C SER A 159 -17.46 -4.01 -6.25
N ALA A 160 -16.81 -3.56 -5.17
CA ALA A 160 -15.89 -4.41 -4.42
C ALA A 160 -16.60 -5.72 -4.05
N LYS A 161 -15.88 -6.86 -4.13
CA LYS A 161 -16.41 -8.15 -3.71
C LYS A 161 -16.98 -8.03 -2.28
N PRO A 162 -18.19 -8.56 -2.02
CA PRO A 162 -18.76 -8.54 -0.68
C PRO A 162 -17.79 -9.09 0.35
N LEU A 163 -17.68 -8.40 1.49
CA LEU A 163 -16.77 -8.78 2.56
C LEU A 163 -17.51 -9.61 3.60
N ASP A 164 -16.93 -10.75 3.98
CA ASP A 164 -17.42 -11.53 5.12
C ASP A 164 -17.01 -10.86 6.43
N MET A 165 -17.96 -10.17 7.05
CA MET A 165 -17.74 -9.45 8.31
C MET A 165 -17.53 -10.40 9.50
N THR A 166 -18.00 -11.65 9.43
CA THR A 166 -17.75 -12.66 10.47
C THR A 166 -16.28 -13.04 10.46
N LEU A 167 -15.73 -13.31 9.28
CA LEU A 167 -14.30 -13.58 9.10
C LEU A 167 -13.44 -12.38 9.52
N VAL A 168 -13.85 -11.15 9.20
CA VAL A 168 -13.13 -9.94 9.64
C VAL A 168 -13.07 -9.89 11.16
N GLN A 169 -14.19 -10.09 11.85
CA GLN A 169 -14.22 -10.05 13.31
C GLN A 169 -13.41 -11.20 13.92
N GLU A 170 -13.51 -12.41 13.39
CA GLU A 170 -12.69 -13.56 13.81
C GLU A 170 -11.18 -13.24 13.74
N LEU A 171 -10.73 -12.62 12.66
CA LEU A 171 -9.33 -12.26 12.48
C LEU A 171 -8.88 -11.13 13.42
N ILE A 172 -9.76 -10.16 13.71
CA ILE A 172 -9.50 -9.12 14.71
C ILE A 172 -9.33 -9.77 16.10
N ASP A 173 -10.30 -10.57 16.53
CA ASP A 173 -10.30 -11.22 17.84
C ASP A 173 -9.08 -12.13 18.00
N SER A 174 -8.71 -12.87 16.94
CA SER A 174 -7.53 -13.72 16.90
C SER A 174 -6.24 -12.92 17.05
N ALA A 175 -6.10 -11.79 16.35
CA ALA A 175 -4.93 -10.92 16.48
C ALA A 175 -4.85 -10.30 17.87
N GLU A 176 -5.96 -9.78 18.40
CA GLU A 176 -6.01 -9.15 19.74
C GLU A 176 -5.69 -10.15 20.85
N LYS A 177 -6.16 -11.39 20.74
CA LYS A 177 -5.82 -12.46 21.69
C LYS A 177 -4.32 -12.80 21.68
N LYS A 178 -3.65 -12.70 20.53
CA LYS A 178 -2.22 -13.02 20.39
C LYS A 178 -1.29 -11.89 20.82
N ILE A 179 -1.76 -10.64 20.81
CA ILE A 179 -0.96 -9.46 21.18
C ILE A 179 -0.30 -9.59 22.56
N PRO A 180 -1.00 -9.93 23.66
CA PRO A 180 -0.39 -10.01 25.00
C PRO A 180 0.63 -11.15 25.16
N GLN A 181 0.58 -12.15 24.28
CA GLN A 181 1.44 -13.34 24.32
C GLN A 181 2.67 -13.21 23.41
N SER A 182 2.74 -12.11 22.69
CA SER A 182 3.75 -11.82 21.68
C SER A 182 4.88 -10.97 22.26
N ASP A 183 6.09 -11.13 21.73
CA ASP A 183 7.12 -10.13 21.95
C ASP A 183 6.78 -8.84 21.19
N LYS A 184 7.54 -7.77 21.48
CA LYS A 184 7.31 -6.44 20.90
C LYS A 184 7.24 -6.46 19.37
N PHE A 185 8.13 -7.22 18.71
CA PHE A 185 8.22 -7.28 17.26
C PHE A 185 6.94 -7.84 16.62
N LEU A 186 6.39 -8.92 17.18
CA LEU A 186 5.15 -9.52 16.73
C LEU A 186 3.92 -8.72 17.17
N ALA A 187 3.94 -8.16 18.38
CA ALA A 187 2.82 -7.38 18.93
C ALA A 187 2.54 -6.11 18.10
N GLU A 188 3.56 -5.40 17.65
CA GLU A 188 3.43 -4.25 16.75
C GLU A 188 2.83 -4.65 15.40
N ARG A 189 3.22 -5.82 14.88
CA ARG A 189 2.70 -6.34 13.61
C ARG A 189 1.25 -6.83 13.71
N TYR A 190 0.86 -7.47 14.81
CA TYR A 190 -0.55 -7.83 15.04
C TYR A 190 -1.44 -6.58 15.09
N ARG A 191 -0.99 -5.50 15.76
CA ARG A 191 -1.72 -4.22 15.76
C ARG A 191 -1.89 -3.65 14.37
N LEU A 192 -0.85 -3.74 13.54
CA LEU A 192 -0.97 -3.36 12.14
C LEU A 192 -2.01 -4.21 11.41
N GLN A 193 -2.08 -5.53 11.64
CA GLN A 193 -3.11 -6.37 11.01
C GLN A 193 -4.53 -6.00 11.48
N VAL A 194 -4.74 -5.72 12.77
CA VAL A 194 -6.03 -5.20 13.27
C VAL A 194 -6.39 -3.90 12.57
N MET A 195 -5.44 -2.96 12.47
CA MET A 195 -5.65 -1.69 11.78
C MET A 195 -6.03 -1.87 10.30
N ARG A 196 -5.34 -2.79 9.60
CA ARG A 196 -5.69 -3.16 8.22
C ARG A 196 -7.12 -3.70 8.14
N LEU A 197 -7.50 -4.62 9.02
CA LEU A 197 -8.83 -5.20 9.04
C LEU A 197 -9.91 -4.14 9.28
N LEU A 198 -9.72 -3.26 10.25
CA LEU A 198 -10.66 -2.16 10.54
C LEU A 198 -10.77 -1.19 9.36
N TYR A 199 -9.64 -0.76 8.80
CA TYR A 199 -9.62 0.16 7.68
C TYR A 199 -10.24 -0.44 6.42
N TYR A 200 -9.75 -1.61 5.98
CA TYR A 200 -10.23 -2.23 4.75
C TYR A 200 -11.66 -2.76 4.90
N SER A 201 -12.17 -3.06 6.11
CA SER A 201 -13.61 -3.35 6.30
C SER A 201 -14.50 -2.11 6.42
N SER A 202 -13.95 -0.92 6.12
CA SER A 202 -14.66 0.37 6.17
C SER A 202 -15.15 0.79 7.56
N ARG A 203 -14.62 0.15 8.62
CA ARG A 203 -14.86 0.47 10.04
C ARG A 203 -13.97 1.62 10.50
N TYR A 204 -14.05 2.76 9.79
CA TYR A 204 -13.11 3.88 10.01
C TYR A 204 -13.21 4.51 11.41
N ALA A 205 -14.39 4.52 12.03
CA ALA A 205 -14.53 5.00 13.41
C ALA A 205 -13.76 4.10 14.40
N ASP A 206 -13.90 2.79 14.25
CA ASP A 206 -13.16 1.81 15.06
C ASP A 206 -11.65 1.91 14.80
N ALA A 207 -11.24 2.11 13.54
CA ALA A 207 -9.84 2.32 13.18
C ALA A 207 -9.24 3.58 13.86
N GLN A 208 -9.99 4.68 13.93
CA GLN A 208 -9.56 5.89 14.64
C GLN A 208 -9.43 5.63 16.15
N ASN A 209 -10.43 5.01 16.77
CA ASN A 209 -10.39 4.68 18.20
C ASN A 209 -9.21 3.75 18.51
N TYR A 210 -8.98 2.74 17.67
CA TYR A 210 -7.86 1.82 17.80
C TYR A 210 -6.51 2.53 17.68
N PHE A 211 -6.38 3.47 16.74
CA PHE A 211 -5.19 4.31 16.61
C PHE A 211 -4.95 5.14 17.87
N GLU A 212 -5.95 5.86 18.38
CA GLU A 212 -5.80 6.69 19.58
C GLU A 212 -5.39 5.87 20.81
N GLN A 213 -5.93 4.66 20.95
CA GLN A 213 -5.60 3.75 22.03
C GLN A 213 -4.16 3.22 21.95
N PHE A 214 -3.65 2.94 20.74
CA PHE A 214 -2.41 2.18 20.56
C PHE A 214 -1.26 2.92 19.87
N LYS A 215 -1.42 4.20 19.48
CA LYS A 215 -0.37 5.00 18.81
C LYS A 215 0.97 5.05 19.57
N ASN A 216 0.93 4.96 20.90
CA ASN A 216 2.12 4.98 21.76
C ASN A 216 2.71 3.59 22.06
N SER A 217 2.12 2.52 21.51
CA SER A 217 2.57 1.13 21.77
C SER A 217 3.71 0.65 20.87
N PHE A 218 4.09 1.45 19.86
CA PHE A 218 5.21 1.18 18.97
C PHE A 218 6.47 1.79 19.56
N GLY A 219 7.42 0.94 19.95
CA GLY A 219 8.59 1.41 20.69
C GLY A 219 9.84 1.64 19.82
N GLY A 220 9.67 1.83 18.51
CA GLY A 220 10.75 2.09 17.56
C GLY A 220 10.23 2.59 16.22
N GLU A 221 11.14 3.00 15.34
CA GLU A 221 10.83 3.52 14.00
C GLU A 221 10.73 2.41 12.94
N GLY A 222 10.11 1.28 13.30
CA GLY A 222 9.90 0.15 12.39
C GLY A 222 8.77 0.41 11.39
N SER A 223 8.81 -0.30 10.26
CA SER A 223 7.79 -0.26 9.21
C SER A 223 6.35 -0.44 9.71
N PRO A 224 6.04 -1.23 10.76
CA PRO A 224 4.67 -1.35 11.23
C PRO A 224 4.08 -0.05 11.77
N LYS A 225 4.90 0.78 12.45
CA LYS A 225 4.46 2.06 13.04
C LYS A 225 3.94 3.01 11.97
N TYR A 226 4.71 3.19 10.91
CA TYR A 226 4.37 4.13 9.87
C TYR A 226 3.18 3.66 9.03
N ARG A 227 3.09 2.36 8.77
CA ARG A 227 1.91 1.76 8.12
C ARG A 227 0.66 1.85 8.97
N PHE A 228 0.80 1.77 10.28
CA PHE A 228 -0.28 1.97 11.23
C PHE A 228 -0.79 3.43 11.20
N MET A 229 0.13 4.40 11.15
CA MET A 229 -0.19 5.82 11.04
C MET A 229 -0.85 6.19 9.70
N ASP A 230 -0.37 5.62 8.59
CA ASP A 230 -0.95 5.85 7.26
C ASP A 230 -2.42 5.41 7.17
N LEU A 231 -2.71 4.19 7.64
CA LEU A 231 -4.09 3.69 7.70
C LEU A 231 -4.97 4.56 8.61
N ALA A 232 -4.41 5.11 9.69
CA ALA A 232 -5.14 6.02 10.57
C ALA A 232 -5.47 7.34 9.84
N ALA A 233 -4.50 7.93 9.13
CA ALA A 233 -4.71 9.12 8.32
C ALA A 233 -5.82 8.89 7.27
N GLY A 234 -5.77 7.73 6.58
CA GLY A 234 -6.83 7.31 5.66
C GLY A 234 -8.20 7.22 6.34
N ALA A 235 -8.27 6.62 7.54
CA ALA A 235 -9.51 6.50 8.30
C ALA A 235 -10.09 7.86 8.73
N TYR A 236 -9.23 8.81 9.14
CA TYR A 236 -9.63 10.18 9.46
C TYR A 236 -10.18 10.91 8.22
N SER A 237 -9.50 10.80 7.07
CA SER A 237 -9.95 11.41 5.80
C SER A 237 -11.34 10.92 5.39
N ARG A 238 -11.54 9.59 5.33
CA ARG A 238 -12.81 8.98 4.91
C ARG A 238 -13.99 9.23 5.85
N SER A 239 -13.72 9.48 7.13
CA SER A 239 -14.76 9.85 8.10
C SER A 239 -15.20 11.31 7.96
N SER A 240 -14.26 12.21 7.62
CA SER A 240 -14.56 13.61 7.35
C SER A 240 -15.43 13.79 6.09
N GLU A 241 -15.14 13.05 5.02
CA GLU A 241 -15.94 13.02 3.78
C GLU A 241 -17.40 12.60 4.06
N ARG A 242 -17.62 11.60 4.93
CA ARG A 242 -18.97 11.18 5.31
C ARG A 242 -19.71 12.23 6.15
N ARG A 243 -19.03 13.01 6.98
CA ARG A 243 -19.66 14.12 7.73
C ARG A 243 -20.15 15.25 6.82
N ILE A 244 -19.44 15.50 5.71
CA ILE A 244 -19.83 16.52 4.73
C ILE A 244 -21.05 16.07 3.91
N ILE A 245 -21.13 14.77 3.56
CA ILE A 245 -22.25 14.23 2.75
C ILE A 245 -23.56 14.11 3.58
N PHE A 246 -23.47 13.97 4.91
CA PHE A 246 -24.64 13.84 5.79
C PHE A 246 -25.01 15.11 6.57
N SER A 247 -24.54 16.30 6.17
CA SER A 247 -25.12 17.54 6.68
C SER A 247 -26.42 17.84 5.91
N PRO A 248 -27.62 17.63 6.49
CA PRO A 248 -28.82 18.11 5.83
C PRO A 248 -28.71 19.64 5.83
N TRP A 249 -28.83 20.22 4.65
CA TRP A 249 -29.14 21.63 4.48
C TRP A 249 -30.37 21.96 5.32
N SER A 250 -30.16 22.46 6.54
CA SER A 250 -31.22 23.09 7.32
C SER A 250 -31.30 24.52 6.83
N SER A 251 -32.14 24.73 5.82
CA SER A 251 -32.61 26.05 5.42
C SER A 251 -33.42 26.66 6.57
N THR A 252 -32.75 27.36 7.48
CA THR A 252 -33.40 28.36 8.32
C THR A 252 -33.12 29.73 7.74
N ASN A 253 -33.97 30.12 6.77
CA ASN A 253 -34.18 31.51 6.46
C ASN A 253 -34.88 32.18 7.64
N SER A 254 -34.18 33.03 8.38
CA SER A 254 -34.79 34.24 8.93
C SER A 254 -33.73 35.33 9.11
N CYS A 255 -33.53 36.12 8.06
CA CYS A 255 -33.11 37.50 8.25
C CYS A 255 -34.35 38.31 8.65
N ARG A 256 -34.26 39.02 9.77
CA ARG A 256 -34.97 40.29 9.98
C ARG A 256 -33.97 41.41 9.76
#